data_AF-X1VJH0-F1
#
_entry.id   AF-X1VJH0-F1
#
_cell.length_a   1.000
_cell.length_b   1.000
_cell.length_c   1.000
_cell.angle_alpha   90.00
_cell.angle_beta   90.00
_cell.angle_gamma   90.00
#
_symmetry.space_group_name_H-M   'P 1'
#
loop_
_entity.id
_entity.type
_entity.pdbx_description
1 polymer ?
#
loop_
_entity_poly.entity_id
_entity_poly.type
_entity_poly.pdbx_seq_one_letter_code
_entity_poly.pdbx_strand_id
1 'polypeptide(L)'
;KYVAGVDQLDKEIGALFIQQILGFRRNKLGSRVYGPKNKLLRHLESGIGVDIFSTDEQCWPVALVVRTGGKETNMRIATAALTKRWRFHAYGSGFSTPDGEIVCHSEREVFEAVGLPYQEPWERR
;
A
#
# COMPACT_ATOMS: atom_id res chain seq x y z
N LYS A 1 9.97 -6.42 9.23
CA LYS A 1 10.04 -6.92 10.64
C LYS A 1 11.38 -6.50 11.22
N TYR A 2 11.42 -6.04 12.47
CA TYR A 2 12.68 -5.74 13.15
C TYR A 2 13.21 -6.97 13.89
N VAL A 3 14.51 -7.24 13.78
CA VAL A 3 15.22 -8.27 14.55
C VAL A 3 16.45 -7.62 15.14
N ALA A 4 16.58 -7.67 16.48
CA ALA A 4 17.65 -6.98 17.22
C ALA A 4 17.79 -5.48 16.84
N GLY A 5 16.67 -4.78 16.64
CA GLY A 5 16.66 -3.36 16.27
C GLY A 5 16.93 -3.07 14.79
N VAL A 6 17.18 -4.07 13.96
CA VAL A 6 17.44 -3.91 12.52
C VAL A 6 16.21 -4.24 11.70
N ASP A 7 15.78 -3.32 10.83
CA ASP A 7 14.75 -3.61 9.83
C ASP A 7 15.29 -4.61 8.82
N GLN A 8 14.73 -5.82 8.82
CA GLN A 8 15.17 -6.87 7.93
C GLN A 8 14.90 -6.54 6.45
N LEU A 9 13.85 -5.77 6.14
CA LEU A 9 13.60 -5.37 4.76
C LEU A 9 14.71 -4.46 4.23
N ASP A 10 15.12 -3.46 5.02
CA ASP A 10 16.20 -2.54 4.64
C ASP A 10 17.53 -3.26 4.52
N LYS A 11 17.79 -4.27 5.37
CA LYS A 11 18.98 -5.12 5.27
C LYS A 11 19.02 -5.86 3.92
N GLU A 12 17.93 -6.51 3.52
CA GLU A 12 17.87 -7.23 2.24
C GLU A 12 17.99 -6.28 1.04
N ILE A 13 17.31 -5.13 1.07
CA ILE A 13 17.45 -4.11 0.03
C ILE A 13 18.89 -3.59 -0.04
N GLY A 14 19.55 -3.40 1.11
CA GLY A 14 20.95 -3.00 1.19
C GLY A 14 21.89 -4.02 0.51
N ALA A 15 21.64 -5.31 0.70
CA ALA A 15 22.39 -6.36 0.01
C ALA A 15 22.21 -6.29 -1.51
N LEU A 16 20.98 -6.04 -1.99
CA LEU A 16 20.69 -5.86 -3.42
C LEU A 16 21.33 -4.59 -4.00
N PHE A 17 21.50 -3.54 -3.19
CA PHE A 17 22.22 -2.33 -3.58
C PHE A 17 23.73 -2.61 -3.71
N ILE A 18 24.33 -3.32 -2.75
CA ILE A 18 25.76 -3.69 -2.81
C ILE A 18 26.04 -4.52 -4.07
N GLN A 19 25.13 -5.44 -4.41
CA GLN A 19 25.20 -6.27 -5.61
C GLN A 19 24.89 -5.52 -6.92
N GLN A 20 24.59 -4.22 -6.87
CA GLN A 20 24.20 -3.41 -8.04
C GLN A 20 22.97 -3.96 -8.78
N ILE A 21 22.03 -4.59 -8.06
CA ILE A 21 20.75 -5.06 -8.61
C ILE A 21 19.69 -3.96 -8.52
N LEU A 22 19.61 -3.29 -7.36
CA LEU A 22 18.66 -2.20 -7.12
C LEU A 22 19.37 -0.87 -6.90
N GLY A 23 18.69 0.20 -7.30
CA GLY A 23 19.08 1.57 -6.98
C GLY A 23 17.88 2.45 -6.68
N PHE A 24 18.16 3.68 -6.24
CA PHE A 24 17.10 4.66 -5.94
C PHE A 24 16.38 5.12 -7.21
N ARG A 25 15.05 5.19 -7.17
CA ARG A 25 14.25 5.91 -8.15
C ARG A 25 13.92 7.30 -7.61
N ARG A 26 14.21 8.34 -8.39
CA ARG A 26 13.79 9.71 -8.09
C ARG A 26 12.33 9.90 -8.48
N ASN A 27 11.57 10.62 -7.66
CA ASN A 27 10.21 11.05 -8.01
C ASN A 27 10.25 12.20 -9.03
N LYS A 28 9.07 12.69 -9.44
CA LYS A 28 8.96 13.82 -10.40
C LYS A 28 9.65 15.11 -9.94
N LEU A 29 9.88 15.27 -8.63
CA LEU A 29 10.57 16.41 -8.03
C LEU A 29 12.09 16.17 -7.86
N GLY A 30 12.60 15.03 -8.34
CA GLY A 30 14.01 14.65 -8.20
C GLY A 30 14.38 14.09 -6.82
N SER A 31 13.45 14.04 -5.86
CA SER A 31 13.68 13.53 -4.51
C SER A 31 13.58 12.00 -4.45
N ARG A 32 14.29 11.39 -3.50
CA ARG A 32 14.15 9.96 -3.18
C ARG A 32 12.90 9.73 -2.35
N VAL A 33 12.22 8.61 -2.58
CA VAL A 33 11.15 8.13 -1.69
C VAL A 33 11.61 6.80 -1.11
N TYR A 34 12.10 6.84 0.11
CA TYR A 34 12.62 5.68 0.84
C TYR A 34 12.20 5.80 2.30
N GLY A 35 10.91 5.56 2.55
CA GLY A 35 10.33 5.56 3.88
C GLY A 35 10.25 4.15 4.48
N PRO A 36 9.84 4.04 5.76
CA PRO A 36 9.67 2.73 6.41
C PRO A 36 8.62 1.86 5.70
N LYS A 37 7.50 2.46 5.26
CA LYS A 37 6.36 1.76 4.63
C LYS A 37 6.38 1.74 3.10
N ASN A 38 7.12 2.64 2.45
CA ASN A 38 7.11 2.78 1.00
C ASN A 38 8.48 3.18 0.46
N LYS A 39 8.96 2.43 -0.51
CA LYS A 39 10.28 2.61 -1.13
C LYS A 39 10.14 2.52 -2.63
N LEU A 40 10.55 3.56 -3.34
CA LEU A 40 10.51 3.62 -4.80
C LEU A 40 11.92 3.40 -5.33
N LEU A 41 12.12 2.25 -5.95
CA LEU A 41 13.41 1.74 -6.41
C LEU A 41 13.37 1.51 -7.93
N ARG A 42 14.52 1.13 -8.45
CA ARG A 42 14.71 0.77 -9.85
C ARG A 42 15.61 -0.44 -9.93
N HIS A 43 15.23 -1.42 -10.73
CA HIS A 43 16.13 -2.49 -11.13
C HIS A 43 17.17 -1.91 -12.10
N LEU A 44 18.45 -2.01 -11.76
CA LEU A 44 19.50 -1.28 -12.47
C LEU A 44 19.72 -1.81 -13.89
N GLU A 45 19.68 -3.13 -14.08
CA GLU A 45 19.91 -3.76 -15.37
C GLU A 45 18.78 -3.47 -16.36
N SER A 46 17.53 -3.77 -16.00
CA SER A 46 16.38 -3.59 -16.91
C SER A 46 15.84 -2.16 -16.93
N GLY A 47 16.19 -1.35 -15.92
CA GLY A 47 15.65 -0.01 -15.74
C GLY A 47 14.20 0.05 -15.26
N ILE A 48 13.56 -1.09 -14.98
CA ILE A 48 12.17 -1.16 -14.50
C ILE A 48 12.04 -0.54 -13.11
N GLY A 49 10.98 0.25 -12.89
CA GLY A 49 10.65 0.77 -11.57
C GLY A 49 10.13 -0.33 -10.64
N VAL A 50 10.66 -0.41 -9.43
CA VAL A 50 10.29 -1.42 -8.43
C VAL A 50 9.81 -0.68 -7.18
N ASP A 51 8.53 -0.79 -6.87
CA ASP A 51 7.94 -0.14 -5.70
C ASP A 51 7.65 -1.17 -4.62
N ILE A 52 8.30 -1.00 -3.47
CA ILE A 52 8.16 -1.91 -2.32
C ILE A 52 7.32 -1.21 -1.27
N PHE A 53 6.24 -1.88 -0.87
CA PHE A 53 5.36 -1.45 0.21
C PHE A 53 5.38 -2.50 1.32
N SER A 54 5.55 -2.04 2.55
CA SER A 54 5.51 -2.91 3.74
C SER A 54 4.27 -2.61 4.57
N THR A 55 3.69 -3.68 5.11
CA THR A 55 2.49 -3.65 5.93
C THR A 55 2.53 -4.81 6.92
N ASP A 56 1.57 -4.85 7.86
CA ASP A 56 1.35 -5.98 8.75
C ASP A 56 0.13 -6.82 8.30
N GLU A 57 -0.08 -7.95 8.97
CA GLU A 57 -1.16 -8.90 8.67
C GLU A 57 -2.55 -8.25 8.80
N GLN A 58 -2.72 -7.36 9.78
CA GLN A 58 -4.00 -6.69 10.03
C GLN A 58 -4.35 -5.71 8.90
N CYS A 59 -3.36 -5.01 8.35
CA CYS A 59 -3.53 -4.05 7.28
C CYS A 59 -3.45 -4.68 5.87
N TRP A 60 -3.15 -5.98 5.78
CA TRP A 60 -2.93 -6.68 4.51
C TRP A 60 -4.09 -6.55 3.52
N PRO A 61 -5.37 -6.73 3.92
CA PRO A 61 -6.49 -6.64 2.97
C PRO A 61 -6.64 -5.26 2.33
N VAL A 62 -6.48 -4.20 3.11
CA VAL A 62 -6.52 -2.82 2.59
C VAL A 62 -5.31 -2.53 1.71
N ALA A 63 -4.12 -2.99 2.10
CA ALA A 63 -2.92 -2.83 1.30
C ALA A 63 -3.07 -3.48 -0.09
N LEU A 64 -3.64 -4.69 -0.17
CA LEU A 64 -3.92 -5.34 -1.44
C LEU A 64 -4.86 -4.50 -2.33
N VAL A 65 -6.00 -4.06 -1.80
CA VAL A 65 -6.95 -3.23 -2.57
C VAL A 65 -6.26 -1.96 -3.10
N VAL A 66 -5.58 -1.23 -2.21
CA VAL A 66 -4.97 0.05 -2.56
C VAL A 66 -3.84 -0.09 -3.58
N ARG A 67 -3.00 -1.12 -3.46
CA ARG A 67 -1.81 -1.33 -4.31
C ARG A 67 -2.13 -2.00 -5.63
N THR A 68 -3.14 -2.85 -5.67
CA THR A 68 -3.71 -3.34 -6.93
C THR A 68 -4.37 -2.18 -7.69
N GLY A 69 -5.00 -1.25 -6.97
CA GLY A 69 -5.74 -0.16 -7.59
C GLY A 69 -7.02 -0.68 -8.27
N GLY A 70 -7.58 0.01 -9.26
CA GLY A 70 -7.11 1.25 -9.87
C GLY A 70 -7.40 2.52 -9.06
N LYS A 71 -6.98 3.66 -9.62
CA LYS A 71 -7.08 4.96 -8.93
C LYS A 71 -8.54 5.35 -8.70
N GLU A 72 -9.42 5.08 -9.68
CA GLU A 72 -10.84 5.42 -9.58
C GLU A 72 -11.55 4.54 -8.57
N THR A 73 -11.28 3.23 -8.55
CA THR A 73 -11.82 2.30 -7.55
C THR A 73 -11.45 2.74 -6.13
N ASN A 74 -10.17 3.05 -5.89
CA ASN A 74 -9.73 3.57 -4.59
C ASN A 74 -10.44 4.89 -4.21
N MET A 75 -10.63 5.79 -5.19
CA MET A 75 -11.35 7.03 -4.97
C MET A 75 -12.83 6.79 -4.65
N ARG A 76 -13.50 5.85 -5.32
CA ARG A 76 -14.90 5.47 -5.05
C ARG A 76 -15.07 4.93 -3.64
N ILE A 77 -14.17 4.06 -3.17
CA ILE A 77 -14.18 3.53 -1.79
C ILE A 77 -14.05 4.69 -0.79
N ALA A 78 -13.07 5.57 -1.00
CA ALA A 78 -12.86 6.72 -0.12
C ALA A 78 -14.06 7.68 -0.12
N THR A 79 -14.65 7.97 -1.28
CA THR A 79 -15.84 8.82 -1.39
C THR A 79 -17.07 8.18 -0.73
N ALA A 80 -17.27 6.87 -0.89
CA ALA A 80 -18.35 6.14 -0.24
C ALA A 80 -18.20 6.16 1.30
N ALA A 81 -16.98 6.00 1.82
CA ALA A 81 -16.67 6.17 3.23
C ALA A 81 -17.01 7.60 3.72
N LEU A 82 -16.55 8.63 3.00
CA LEU A 82 -16.81 10.03 3.35
C LEU A 82 -18.30 10.36 3.40
N THR A 83 -19.10 9.78 2.50
CA THR A 83 -20.57 9.95 2.49
C THR A 83 -21.22 9.44 3.78
N LYS A 84 -20.59 8.44 4.43
CA LYS A 84 -20.99 7.89 5.74
C LYS A 84 -20.34 8.63 6.93
N ARG A 85 -19.60 9.71 6.68
CA ARG A 85 -18.72 10.40 7.65
C ARG A 85 -17.59 9.52 8.20
N TRP A 86 -17.14 8.55 7.41
CA TRP A 86 -16.04 7.66 7.74
C TRP A 86 -14.75 8.09 7.02
N ARG A 87 -13.62 7.62 7.51
CA ARG A 87 -12.30 7.85 6.90
C ARG A 87 -11.65 6.53 6.52
N PHE A 88 -11.38 6.35 5.23
CA PHE A 88 -10.62 5.20 4.72
C PHE A 88 -9.11 5.41 4.89
N HIS A 89 -8.38 4.39 5.37
CA HIS A 89 -6.95 4.48 5.65
C HIS A 89 -6.10 3.61 4.73
N ALA A 90 -5.45 4.23 3.73
CA ALA A 90 -4.66 3.51 2.72
C ALA A 90 -3.45 2.71 3.24
N TYR A 91 -3.03 2.95 4.49
CA TYR A 91 -1.96 2.21 5.19
C TYR A 91 -2.44 1.63 6.53
N GLY A 92 -3.76 1.57 6.74
CA GLY A 92 -4.40 1.03 7.93
C GLY A 92 -5.19 -0.23 7.62
N SER A 93 -6.00 -0.67 8.58
CA SER A 93 -6.74 -1.92 8.52
C SER A 93 -8.19 -1.79 8.05
N GLY A 94 -8.67 -0.56 7.79
CA GLY A 94 -10.01 -0.32 7.27
C GLY A 94 -10.42 1.15 7.39
N PHE A 95 -11.42 1.42 8.22
CA PHE A 95 -12.11 2.71 8.30
C PHE A 95 -12.27 3.22 9.74
N SER A 96 -11.99 4.51 9.96
CA SER A 96 -12.48 5.20 11.17
C SER A 96 -13.91 5.66 10.96
N THR A 97 -14.74 5.45 11.96
CA THR A 97 -16.15 5.88 12.01
C THR A 97 -16.40 6.71 13.28
N PRO A 98 -17.52 7.45 13.39
CA PRO A 98 -17.90 8.13 14.63
C PRO A 98 -18.02 7.19 15.84
N ASP A 99 -18.34 5.91 15.61
CA ASP A 99 -18.62 4.93 16.66
C ASP A 99 -17.44 3.99 16.94
N GLY A 100 -16.30 4.17 16.25
CA GLY A 100 -15.10 3.34 16.40
C GLY A 100 -14.44 2.97 15.08
N GLU A 101 -13.58 1.96 15.12
CA GLU A 101 -12.83 1.47 13.95
C GLU A 101 -13.50 0.23 13.34
N ILE A 102 -13.56 0.19 12.01
CA ILE A 102 -13.91 -1.00 11.24
C ILE A 102 -12.61 -1.59 10.69
N VAL A 103 -12.30 -2.81 11.11
CA VAL A 103 -11.16 -3.60 10.61
C VAL A 103 -11.67 -4.54 9.52
N CYS A 104 -11.04 -4.50 8.34
CA CYS A 104 -11.35 -5.40 7.23
C CYS A 104 -10.37 -6.58 7.23
N HIS A 105 -10.90 -7.79 7.11
CA HIS A 105 -10.15 -9.05 7.11
C HIS A 105 -10.01 -9.67 5.71
N SER A 106 -10.67 -9.09 4.70
CA SER A 106 -10.60 -9.53 3.31
C SER A 106 -10.70 -8.34 2.35
N GLU A 107 -10.21 -8.49 1.10
CA GLU A 107 -10.40 -7.43 0.09
C GLU A 107 -11.89 -7.13 -0.12
N ARG A 108 -12.75 -8.16 -0.07
CA ARG A 108 -14.21 -8.04 -0.20
C ARG A 108 -14.82 -7.11 0.86
N GLU A 109 -14.43 -7.27 2.13
CA GLU A 109 -14.91 -6.41 3.21
C GLU A 109 -14.57 -4.94 3.02
N VAL A 110 -13.43 -4.62 2.37
CA VAL A 110 -13.07 -3.22 2.08
C VAL A 110 -14.10 -2.55 1.17
N PHE A 111 -14.67 -3.29 0.22
CA PHE A 111 -15.72 -2.77 -0.68
C PHE A 111 -17.08 -2.75 0.03
N GLU A 112 -17.45 -3.89 0.63
CA GLU A 112 -18.79 -4.10 1.17
C GLU A 112 -19.06 -3.24 2.42
N ALA A 113 -18.03 -2.94 3.22
CA ALA A 113 -18.15 -2.04 4.38
C ALA A 113 -18.73 -0.67 4.00
N VAL A 114 -18.36 -0.15 2.83
CA VAL A 114 -18.84 1.14 2.32
C VAL A 114 -20.04 1.00 1.37
N GLY A 115 -20.60 -0.21 1.23
CA GLY A 115 -21.77 -0.48 0.40
C GLY A 115 -21.47 -0.61 -1.10
N LEU A 116 -20.22 -0.91 -1.47
CA LEU A 116 -19.84 -1.18 -2.85
C LEU A 116 -19.77 -2.68 -3.10
N PRO A 117 -20.15 -3.17 -4.30
CA PRO A 117 -19.90 -4.55 -4.66
C PRO A 117 -18.39 -4.79 -4.81
N TYR A 118 -17.92 -5.97 -4.38
CA TYR A 118 -16.55 -6.39 -4.63
C TYR A 118 -16.25 -6.45 -6.14
N GLN A 119 -15.03 -6.07 -6.49
CA GLN A 119 -14.50 -6.13 -7.85
C GLN A 119 -13.20 -6.93 -7.86
N GLU A 120 -13.10 -7.88 -8.79
CA GLU A 120 -11.86 -8.58 -9.07
C GLU A 120 -10.78 -7.62 -9.57
N PRO A 121 -9.48 -7.91 -9.36
CA PRO A 121 -8.39 -7.00 -9.74
C PRO A 121 -8.48 -6.43 -11.17
N TRP A 122 -8.89 -7.24 -12.15
CA TRP A 122 -9.00 -6.83 -13.56
C TRP A 122 -10.25 -5.98 -13.88
N GLU A 123 -11.20 -5.86 -12.95
CA GLU A 123 -12.40 -5.03 -13.09
C GLU A 123 -12.22 -3.61 -12.54
N ARG A 124 -11.16 -3.40 -11.74
CA ARG A 124 -10.87 -2.15 -11.04
C ARG A 124 -10.27 -1.13 -12.02
N ARG A 125 -10.70 0.14 -11.94
CA ARG A 125 -10.27 1.24 -12.81
C ARG A 125 -9.53 2.33 -12.04
#